data_AF-A0A7C2K5B2-F1
#
_entry.id   AF-A0A7C2K5B2-F1
#
_cell.length_a   1.000
_cell.length_b   1.000
_cell.length_c   1.000
_cell.angle_alpha   90.00
_cell.angle_beta   90.00
_cell.angle_gamma   90.00
#
_symmetry.space_group_name_H-M   'P 1'
#
loop_
_entity.id
_entity.type
_entity.pdbx_description
1 polymer ?
#
loop_
_entity_poly.entity_id
_entity_poly.type
_entity_poly.pdbx_seq_one_letter_code
_entity_poly.pdbx_strand_id
1 'polypeptide(L)'
;MAEALTLARPYARAAFSLARQGGQLEAWSRWLGFAAQVAVEPSVLQLNGDPRFDATQAVALYLPPDCESESLFARFLGVLAEVTRLPLLAVIQLEFEQLKHTAE
;
A
#
# COMPACT_ATOMS: atom_id res chain seq x y z
N MET A 1 0.94 -4.53 -17.87
CA MET A 1 -0.22 -4.78 -16.98
C MET A 1 -0.17 -6.16 -16.30
N ALA A 2 0.20 -7.25 -16.97
CA ALA A 2 0.28 -8.59 -16.34
C ALA A 2 1.37 -8.73 -15.25
N GLU A 3 2.55 -8.10 -15.44
CA GLU A 3 3.65 -8.19 -14.46
C GLU A 3 3.31 -7.49 -13.13
N ALA A 4 2.65 -6.34 -13.19
CA ALA A 4 2.23 -5.59 -11.99
C ALA A 4 1.25 -6.42 -11.13
N LEU A 5 0.33 -7.14 -11.77
CA LEU A 5 -0.63 -8.00 -11.08
C LEU A 5 0.06 -9.20 -10.41
N THR A 6 0.99 -9.85 -11.11
CA THR A 6 1.77 -10.98 -10.57
C THR A 6 2.61 -10.57 -9.37
N LEU A 7 3.18 -9.36 -9.40
CA LEU A 7 3.97 -8.80 -8.30
C LEU A 7 3.12 -8.28 -7.15
N ALA A 8 1.95 -7.68 -7.41
CA ALA A 8 1.07 -7.10 -6.38
C ALA A 8 0.38 -8.17 -5.52
N ARG A 9 -0.01 -9.30 -6.11
CA ARG A 9 -0.71 -10.41 -5.44
C ARG A 9 -0.07 -10.90 -4.13
N PRO A 10 1.23 -11.24 -4.08
CA PRO A 10 1.85 -11.67 -2.83
C PRO A 10 1.79 -10.57 -1.75
N TYR A 11 1.93 -9.29 -2.11
CA TYR A 11 1.80 -8.19 -1.16
C TYR A 11 0.36 -7.98 -0.67
N ALA A 12 -0.63 -8.08 -1.56
CA ALA A 12 -2.03 -7.99 -1.20
C ALA A 12 -2.43 -9.11 -0.21
N ARG A 13 -1.94 -10.33 -0.43
CA ARG A 13 -2.14 -11.46 0.50
C ARG A 13 -1.45 -11.22 1.85
N ALA A 14 -0.24 -10.67 1.84
CA ALA A 14 0.48 -10.32 3.06
C ALA A 14 -0.28 -9.24 3.86
N ALA A 15 -0.68 -8.15 3.20
CA ALA A 15 -1.50 -7.09 3.79
C ALA A 15 -2.81 -7.64 4.36
N PHE A 16 -3.53 -8.48 3.59
CA PHE A 16 -4.76 -9.13 4.04
C PHE A 16 -4.54 -10.02 5.28
N SER A 17 -3.45 -10.79 5.29
CA SER A 17 -3.11 -11.65 6.42
C SER A 17 -2.80 -10.83 7.69
N LEU A 18 -2.03 -9.76 7.56
CA LEU A 18 -1.72 -8.84 8.66
C LEU A 18 -2.99 -8.17 9.21
N ALA A 19 -3.82 -7.66 8.31
CA ALA A 19 -5.08 -7.02 8.64
C ALA A 19 -6.04 -7.98 9.35
N ARG A 20 -6.16 -9.22 8.87
CA ARG A 20 -6.99 -10.27 9.47
C ARG A 20 -6.48 -10.71 10.85
N GLN A 21 -5.17 -10.89 11.00
CA GLN A 21 -4.57 -11.28 12.29
C GLN A 21 -4.78 -10.19 13.36
N GLY A 22 -4.69 -8.92 12.97
CA GLY A 22 -4.94 -7.79 13.87
C GLY A 22 -6.41 -7.45 14.09
N GLY A 23 -7.35 -8.09 13.38
CA GLY A 23 -8.77 -7.71 13.41
C GLY A 23 -9.04 -6.31 12.84
N GLN A 24 -8.18 -5.83 11.94
CA GLN A 24 -8.19 -4.46 11.40
C GLN A 24 -8.47 -4.42 9.90
N LEU A 25 -9.23 -5.39 9.36
CA LEU A 25 -9.53 -5.47 7.93
C LEU A 25 -10.15 -4.19 7.36
N GLU A 26 -11.10 -3.59 8.08
CA GLU A 26 -11.74 -2.33 7.65
C GLU A 26 -10.78 -1.14 7.68
N ALA A 27 -9.90 -1.07 8.69
CA ALA A 27 -8.89 -0.02 8.80
C ALA A 27 -7.88 -0.13 7.65
N TRP A 28 -7.36 -1.34 7.40
CA TRP A 28 -6.45 -1.61 6.30
C TRP A 28 -7.07 -1.33 4.93
N SER A 29 -8.35 -1.67 4.72
CA SER A 29 -9.08 -1.33 3.50
C SER A 29 -9.09 0.18 3.26
N ARG A 30 -9.43 0.98 4.29
CA ARG A 30 -9.39 2.45 4.22
C ARG A 30 -7.98 2.99 3.98
N TRP A 31 -6.99 2.48 4.69
CA TRP A 31 -5.60 2.93 4.57
C TRP A 31 -5.00 2.62 3.19
N LEU A 32 -5.24 1.41 2.67
CA LEU A 32 -4.88 1.04 1.29
C LEU A 32 -5.61 1.89 0.26
N GLY A 33 -6.89 2.22 0.50
CA GLY A 33 -7.66 3.14 -0.33
C GLY A 33 -7.00 4.53 -0.44
N PHE A 34 -6.61 5.10 0.68
CA PHE A 34 -5.87 6.38 0.71
C PHE A 34 -4.54 6.27 -0.03
N ALA A 35 -3.71 5.27 0.32
CA ALA A 35 -2.40 5.08 -0.29
C ALA A 35 -2.49 4.81 -1.81
N ALA A 36 -3.53 4.11 -2.27
CA ALA A 36 -3.80 3.89 -3.68
C ALA A 36 -4.14 5.19 -4.43
N GLN A 37 -4.92 6.09 -3.82
CA GLN A 37 -5.22 7.41 -4.41
C GLN A 37 -3.95 8.26 -4.53
N VAL A 38 -3.11 8.25 -3.50
CA VAL A 38 -1.80 8.93 -3.51
C VAL A 38 -0.90 8.34 -4.61
N ALA A 39 -0.91 7.02 -4.80
CA ALA A 39 -0.09 6.34 -5.81
C ALA A 39 -0.43 6.70 -7.26
N VAL A 40 -1.67 7.10 -7.53
CA VAL A 40 -2.11 7.50 -8.87
C VAL A 40 -2.07 9.02 -9.07
N GLU A 41 -1.70 9.79 -8.05
CA GLU A 41 -1.61 11.24 -8.15
C GLU A 41 -0.42 11.64 -9.06
N PRO A 42 -0.63 12.50 -10.07
CA PRO A 42 0.42 12.90 -11.01
C PRO A 42 1.66 13.50 -10.35
N SER A 43 1.49 14.32 -9.30
CA SER A 43 2.59 14.94 -8.55
C SER A 43 3.45 13.89 -7.87
N VAL A 44 2.81 12.87 -7.29
CA VAL A 44 3.48 11.77 -6.59
C VAL A 44 4.20 10.84 -7.57
N LEU A 45 3.60 10.59 -8.74
CA LEU A 45 4.24 9.82 -9.80
C LEU A 45 5.54 10.48 -10.28
N GLN A 46 5.61 11.81 -10.30
CA GLN A 46 6.86 12.53 -10.59
C GLN A 46 7.90 12.38 -9.47
N LEU A 47 7.46 12.36 -8.20
CA LEU A 47 8.35 12.17 -7.05
C LEU A 47 8.91 10.75 -6.96
N ASN A 48 8.11 9.73 -7.31
CA ASN A 48 8.54 8.33 -7.28
C ASN A 48 9.72 8.04 -8.23
N GLY A 49 9.95 8.88 -9.24
CA GLY A 49 11.10 8.80 -10.15
C GLY A 49 12.31 9.64 -9.71
N ASP A 50 12.19 10.44 -8.65
CA ASP A 50 13.28 11.29 -8.16
C ASP A 50 14.17 10.49 -7.19
N PRO A 51 15.48 10.35 -7.47
CA PRO A 51 16.40 9.61 -6.60
C PRO A 51 16.63 10.27 -5.23
N ARG A 52 16.17 11.51 -5.03
CA ARG A 52 16.21 12.21 -3.74
C ARG A 52 14.98 11.92 -2.87
N PHE A 53 13.98 11.24 -3.43
CA PHE A 53 12.79 10.86 -2.71
C PHE A 53 13.07 9.61 -1.87
N ASP A 54 13.39 9.85 -0.60
CA ASP A 54 13.74 8.79 0.34
C ASP A 54 12.52 7.96 0.74
N ALA A 55 12.74 6.67 1.02
CA ALA A 55 11.69 5.75 1.44
C ALA A 55 10.90 6.26 2.66
N THR A 56 11.57 6.97 3.58
CA THR A 56 10.92 7.55 4.77
C THR A 56 9.92 8.66 4.39
N GLN A 57 10.30 9.52 3.43
CA GLN A 57 9.43 10.59 2.94
C GLN A 57 8.26 10.03 2.14
N ALA A 58 8.51 8.96 1.36
CA ALA A 58 7.46 8.22 0.72
C ALA A 58 6.46 7.69 1.75
N VAL A 59 6.90 6.92 2.75
CA VAL A 59 5.99 6.39 3.77
C VAL A 59 5.13 7.49 4.38
N ALA A 60 5.71 8.63 4.77
CA ALA A 60 4.97 9.75 5.35
C ALA A 60 3.90 10.33 4.40
N LEU A 61 4.13 10.30 3.09
CA LEU A 61 3.18 10.80 2.08
C LEU A 61 2.02 9.83 1.84
N TYR A 62 2.30 8.52 1.83
CA TYR A 62 1.30 7.47 1.60
C TYR A 62 0.56 7.05 2.88
N LEU A 63 1.05 7.46 4.05
CA LEU A 63 0.45 7.13 5.33
C LEU A 63 -0.81 7.99 5.56
N PRO A 64 -1.97 7.36 5.80
CA PRO A 64 -3.19 8.08 6.15
C PRO A 64 -3.05 8.78 7.51
N PRO A 65 -3.72 9.93 7.72
CA PRO A 65 -3.63 10.67 8.97
C PRO A 65 -4.15 9.90 10.20
N ASP A 66 -5.11 8.98 10.00
CA ASP A 66 -5.64 8.09 11.04
C ASP A 66 -4.77 6.86 11.32
N CYS A 67 -3.60 6.74 10.68
CA CYS A 67 -2.69 5.60 10.83
C CYS A 67 -1.42 6.00 11.56
N GLU A 68 -1.05 5.26 12.60
CA GLU A 68 0.18 5.52 13.34
C GLU A 68 1.43 5.20 12.50
N SER A 69 2.48 6.00 12.64
CA SER A 69 3.76 5.81 11.95
C SER A 69 4.49 4.52 12.32
N GLU A 70 4.18 3.93 13.47
CA GLU A 70 4.74 2.64 13.93
C GLU A 70 3.84 1.45 13.61
N SER A 71 2.70 1.68 12.96
CA SER A 71 1.76 0.62 12.60
C SER A 71 2.39 -0.40 11.63
N LEU A 72 1.82 -1.61 11.62
CA LEU A 72 2.17 -2.63 10.61
C LEU A 72 1.96 -2.12 9.18
N PHE A 73 1.01 -1.20 8.98
CA PHE A 73 0.75 -0.58 7.70
C PHE A 73 1.88 0.37 7.28
N ALA A 74 2.36 1.23 8.19
CA ALA A 74 3.51 2.10 7.92
C ALA A 74 4.77 1.28 7.59
N ARG A 75 5.00 0.18 8.30
CA ARG A 75 6.08 -0.77 7.99
C ARG A 75 5.92 -1.43 6.62
N PHE A 76 4.69 -1.82 6.26
CA PHE A 76 4.38 -2.36 4.95
C PHE A 76 4.65 -1.36 3.82
N LEU A 77 4.28 -0.09 4.01
CA LEU A 77 4.63 0.99 3.08
C LEU A 77 6.15 1.16 2.96
N GLY A 78 6.88 1.08 4.07
CA GLY A 78 8.35 1.16 4.07
C GLY A 78 8.99 0.11 3.18
N VAL A 79 8.57 -1.15 3.32
CA VAL A 79 9.05 -2.25 2.46
C VAL A 79 8.76 -1.97 0.99
N LEU A 80 7.55 -1.48 0.66
CA LEU A 80 7.20 -1.13 -0.74
C LEU A 80 8.02 0.04 -1.26
N ALA A 81 8.33 1.03 -0.41
CA ALA A 81 9.15 2.18 -0.77
C ALA A 81 10.60 1.77 -1.06
N GLU A 82 11.19 0.89 -0.23
CA GLU A 82 12.55 0.38 -0.41
C GLU A 82 12.74 -0.35 -1.76
N VAL A 83 11.75 -1.09 -2.22
CA VAL A 83 11.80 -1.80 -3.51
C VAL A 83 11.14 -1.02 -4.66
N THR A 84 10.83 0.26 -4.46
CA THR A 84 10.22 1.16 -5.46
C THR A 84 8.90 0.63 -6.04
N ARG A 85 8.11 -0.08 -5.22
CA ARG A 85 6.83 -0.72 -5.58
C ARG A 85 5.60 0.06 -5.13
N LEU A 86 5.76 1.30 -4.66
CA LEU A 86 4.64 2.19 -4.31
C LEU A 86 3.60 2.36 -5.42
N PRO A 87 3.95 2.42 -6.73
CA PRO A 87 2.96 2.47 -7.80
C PRO A 87 2.03 1.24 -7.85
N LEU A 88 2.44 0.12 -7.25
CA LEU A 88 1.61 -1.09 -7.18
C LEU A 88 0.50 -0.99 -6.12
N LEU A 89 0.50 0.03 -5.26
CA LEU A 89 -0.50 0.20 -4.19
C LEU A 89 -1.94 0.20 -4.72
N ALA A 90 -2.19 0.81 -5.88
CA ALA A 90 -3.51 0.79 -6.51
C ALA A 90 -3.96 -0.65 -6.87
N VAL A 91 -3.04 -1.47 -7.38
CA VAL A 91 -3.32 -2.88 -7.71
C VAL A 91 -3.44 -3.72 -6.43
N ILE A 92 -2.60 -3.46 -5.43
CA ILE A 92 -2.64 -4.13 -4.12
C ILE A 92 -3.98 -3.88 -3.44
N GLN A 93 -4.49 -2.64 -3.48
CA GLN A 93 -5.79 -2.26 -2.91
C GLN A 93 -6.94 -3.04 -3.58
N LEU A 94 -6.94 -3.11 -4.92
CA LEU A 94 -7.92 -3.89 -5.68
C LEU A 94 -7.89 -5.39 -5.32
N GLU A 95 -6.70 -6.00 -5.27
CA GLU A 95 -6.56 -7.41 -4.89
C GLU A 95 -6.94 -7.65 -3.41
N PHE A 96 -6.64 -6.71 -2.52
CA PHE A 96 -7.03 -6.78 -1.10
C PHE A 96 -8.55 -6.76 -0.95
N GLU A 97 -9.25 -5.86 -1.66
CA GLU A 97 -10.71 -5.80 -1.62
C GLU A 97 -11.35 -7.08 -2.16
N GLN A 98 -10.80 -7.66 -3.24
CA GLN A 98 -11.24 -8.97 -3.74
C GLN A 98 -11.04 -10.08 -2.70
N LEU A 99 -9.89 -10.11 -2.02
CA LEU A 99 -9.61 -11.08 -0.95
C LEU A 99 -10.60 -10.92 0.22
N LYS A 100 -10.93 -9.68 0.60
CA LYS A 100 -11.92 -9.38 1.63
C LYS A 100 -13.32 -9.86 1.23
N HIS A 101 -13.78 -9.50 0.02
CA HIS A 101 -15.07 -9.94 -0.51
C HIS A 101 -15.21 -11.46 -0.63
N THR A 102 -14.12 -12.18 -0.89
CA THR A 102 -14.12 -13.65 -1.00
C THR A 102 -14.01 -14.34 0.38
N ALA A 103 -13.56 -13.62 1.40
CA ALA A 103 -13.36 -14.15 2.75
C ALA A 103 -14.55 -13.90 3.69
N GLU A 104 -15.47 -13.01 3.31
CA GLU A 104 -16.84 -12.91 3.87
C GLU A 104 -17.71 -14.07 3.43
#